data_AF-A0A0F9GQ17-F1
#
_entry.id   AF-A0A0F9GQ17-F1
#
_cell.length_a   1.000
_cell.length_b   1.000
_cell.length_c   1.000
_cell.angle_alpha   90.00
_cell.angle_beta   90.00
_cell.angle_gamma   90.00
#
_symmetry.space_group_name_H-M   'P 1'
#
loop_
_entity.id
_entity.type
_entity.pdbx_description
1 polymer ?
#
loop_
_entity_poly.entity_id
_entity_poly.type
_entity_poly.pdbx_seq_one_letter_code
_entity_poly.pdbx_strand_id
1 'polypeptide(L)'
;MSNTAVVEKPTQTIQLFSVGCLINLGIGTWSGKKMCTAADYKSVGLDSNKLPSDMVHLGQKLLVEKNELQIITKIEQRARSYLANWSVPFRAVNSHFIPTSILPSVEAHLKELQEEFFKCVDSFVSRFGDIKK
;
A
#
# COMPACT_ATOMS: atom_id res chain seq x y z
N MET A 1 24.62 -13.05 54.32
CA MET A 1 24.36 -13.36 52.90
C MET A 1 22.86 -13.27 52.69
N SER A 2 22.39 -12.16 52.15
CA SER A 2 20.96 -11.84 52.08
C SER A 2 20.36 -12.46 50.81
N ASN A 3 19.38 -13.35 51.00
CA ASN A 3 18.69 -14.05 49.92
C ASN A 3 17.69 -13.08 49.27
N THR A 4 17.99 -12.60 48.06
CA THR A 4 17.09 -11.75 47.28
C THR A 4 16.05 -12.64 46.61
N ALA A 5 14.86 -12.73 47.21
CA ALA A 5 13.71 -13.39 46.60
C ALA A 5 13.32 -12.64 45.32
N VAL A 6 13.50 -13.29 44.17
CA VAL A 6 13.00 -12.84 42.88
C VAL A 6 11.48 -13.00 42.91
N VAL A 7 10.77 -11.88 42.99
CA VAL A 7 9.30 -11.85 42.90
C VAL A 7 8.92 -12.10 41.45
N GLU A 8 8.58 -13.34 41.11
CA GLU A 8 7.99 -13.68 39.81
C GLU A 8 6.64 -12.96 39.68
N LYS A 9 6.53 -12.04 38.71
CA LYS A 9 5.24 -11.42 38.38
C LYS A 9 4.32 -12.50 37.82
N PRO A 10 3.06 -12.62 38.31
CA PRO A 10 2.13 -13.60 37.79
C PRO A 10 1.85 -13.30 36.32
N THR A 11 2.15 -14.27 35.46
CA THR A 11 1.84 -14.19 34.03
C THR A 11 0.35 -14.43 33.86
N GLN A 12 -0.45 -13.36 33.82
CA GLN A 12 -1.87 -13.49 33.49
C GLN A 12 -2.01 -13.93 32.03
N THR A 13 -2.51 -15.15 31.85
CA THR A 13 -2.88 -15.66 30.52
C THR A 13 -4.18 -14.98 30.12
N ILE A 14 -4.15 -14.23 29.02
CA ILE A 14 -5.31 -13.53 28.47
C ILE A 14 -5.79 -14.28 27.23
N GLN A 15 -7.11 -14.46 27.11
CA GLN A 15 -7.72 -14.97 25.89
C GLN A 15 -7.75 -13.86 24.83
N LEU A 16 -6.66 -13.67 24.09
CA LEU A 16 -6.47 -12.53 23.19
C LEU A 16 -7.64 -12.30 22.20
N PHE A 17 -8.20 -13.38 21.66
CA PHE A 17 -9.28 -13.30 20.67
C PHE A 17 -10.68 -13.11 21.27
N SER A 18 -10.83 -13.10 22.60
CA SER A 18 -12.08 -12.66 23.22
C SER A 18 -12.18 -11.14 23.34
N VAL A 19 -11.05 -10.42 23.22
CA VAL A 19 -10.98 -8.97 23.37
C VAL A 19 -10.74 -8.22 22.06
N GLY A 20 -10.53 -8.93 20.94
CA GLY A 20 -10.31 -8.34 19.64
C GLY A 20 -10.12 -9.35 18.51
N CYS A 21 -9.84 -8.85 17.31
CA CYS A 21 -9.65 -9.67 16.11
C CYS A 21 -8.41 -9.23 15.32
N LEU A 22 -8.03 -10.05 14.33
CA LEU A 22 -6.97 -9.71 13.38
C LEU A 22 -7.59 -9.22 12.08
N ILE A 23 -7.10 -8.09 11.57
CA ILE A 23 -7.50 -7.50 10.30
C ILE A 23 -6.30 -7.48 9.35
N ASN A 24 -6.55 -7.87 8.11
CA ASN A 24 -5.62 -7.71 7.01
C ASN A 24 -6.16 -6.65 6.04
N LEU A 25 -5.32 -5.65 5.74
CA LEU A 25 -5.66 -4.59 4.78
C LEU A 25 -5.00 -4.89 3.43
N GLY A 26 -5.81 -5.39 2.50
CA GLY A 26 -5.44 -5.61 1.11
C GLY A 26 -5.67 -4.36 0.26
N ILE A 27 -4.61 -3.81 -0.31
CA ILE A 27 -4.67 -2.69 -1.26
C ILE A 27 -3.71 -3.01 -2.40
N GLY A 28 -4.20 -2.93 -3.64
CA GLY A 28 -3.42 -3.18 -4.84
C GLY A 28 -3.71 -2.13 -5.92
N THR A 29 -2.65 -1.63 -6.53
CA THR A 29 -2.71 -0.66 -7.62
C THR A 29 -1.86 -1.07 -8.81
N TRP A 30 -2.30 -0.62 -9.98
CA TRP A 30 -1.50 -0.68 -11.20
C TRP A 30 -0.38 0.36 -11.14
N SER A 31 0.84 -0.04 -11.49
CA SER A 31 2.03 0.81 -11.39
C SER A 31 2.07 1.97 -12.38
N GLY A 32 1.20 1.97 -13.41
CA GLY A 32 1.18 2.99 -14.46
C GLY A 32 2.44 3.04 -15.32
N LYS A 33 3.26 1.98 -15.29
CA LYS A 33 4.54 1.89 -15.99
C LYS A 33 4.46 0.93 -17.17
N LYS A 34 5.17 1.27 -18.25
CA LYS A 34 5.39 0.41 -19.41
C LYS A 34 6.89 0.29 -19.67
N MET A 35 7.34 -0.91 -20.06
CA MET A 35 8.71 -1.11 -20.53
C MET A 35 8.95 -0.24 -21.78
N CYS A 36 10.08 0.47 -21.81
CA CYS A 36 10.46 1.24 -22.97
C CYS A 36 10.85 0.32 -24.14
N THR A 37 10.63 0.80 -25.35
CA THR A 37 11.01 0.15 -26.60
C THR A 37 11.98 1.05 -27.36
N ALA A 38 12.74 0.50 -28.32
CA ALA A 38 13.67 1.29 -29.14
C ALA A 38 12.98 2.45 -29.89
N ALA A 39 11.68 2.31 -30.18
CA ALA A 39 10.87 3.37 -30.78
C ALA A 39 10.66 4.58 -29.86
N ASP A 40 10.63 4.36 -28.53
CA ASP A 40 10.46 5.44 -27.54
C ASP A 40 11.68 6.35 -27.46
N TYR A 41 12.85 5.92 -27.94
CA TYR A 41 14.08 6.70 -27.96
C TYR A 41 14.20 7.61 -29.19
N LYS A 42 13.44 7.32 -30.25
CA LYS A 42 13.41 8.13 -31.47
C LYS A 42 12.90 9.55 -31.19
N SER A 43 11.94 9.70 -30.28
CA SER A 43 11.41 11.01 -29.85
C SER A 43 12.41 11.82 -29.01
N VAL A 44 13.46 11.17 -28.48
CA VAL A 44 14.50 11.77 -27.66
C VAL A 44 15.78 12.05 -28.47
N GLY A 45 15.72 11.92 -29.80
CA GLY A 45 16.83 12.17 -30.72
C GLY A 45 17.86 11.04 -30.80
N LEU A 46 17.57 9.88 -30.20
CA LEU A 46 18.42 8.69 -30.28
C LEU A 46 17.98 7.82 -31.47
N ASP A 47 18.95 7.49 -32.32
CA ASP A 47 18.74 6.58 -33.43
C ASP A 47 18.54 5.16 -32.89
N SER A 48 17.34 4.61 -33.12
CA SER A 48 16.94 3.27 -32.71
C SER A 48 17.93 2.19 -33.18
N ASN A 49 18.62 2.43 -34.30
CA ASN A 49 19.57 1.51 -34.91
C ASN A 49 21.00 1.63 -34.34
N LYS A 50 21.27 2.64 -33.51
CA LYS A 50 22.56 2.84 -32.81
C LYS A 50 22.51 2.43 -31.35
N LEU A 51 21.39 1.89 -30.88
CA LEU A 51 21.29 1.35 -29.53
C LEU A 51 22.13 0.06 -29.43
N PRO A 52 22.94 -0.10 -28.38
CA PRO A 52 23.74 -1.31 -28.18
C PRO A 52 22.84 -2.56 -28.17
N SER A 53 23.18 -3.57 -28.98
CA SER A 53 22.40 -4.82 -29.12
C SER A 53 22.44 -5.70 -27.86
N ASP A 54 23.39 -5.44 -26.96
CA ASP A 54 23.59 -6.07 -25.66
C ASP A 54 22.77 -5.39 -24.53
N MET A 55 22.04 -4.32 -24.83
CA MET A 55 21.23 -3.62 -23.84
C MET A 55 19.91 -4.36 -23.58
N VAL A 56 19.92 -5.26 -22.58
CA VAL A 56 18.80 -6.15 -22.23
C VAL A 56 17.58 -5.40 -21.67
N HIS A 57 17.75 -4.21 -21.07
CA HIS A 57 16.66 -3.44 -20.47
C HIS A 57 16.73 -1.95 -20.84
N LEU A 58 15.71 -1.49 -21.56
CA LEU A 58 15.49 -0.09 -21.94
C LEU A 58 14.83 0.75 -20.81
N GLY A 59 14.68 0.18 -19.61
CA GLY A 59 13.99 0.84 -18.50
C GLY A 59 12.48 0.94 -18.68
N GLN A 60 11.83 1.71 -17.80
CA GLN A 60 10.37 1.87 -17.77
C GLN A 60 9.99 3.35 -17.88
N LYS A 61 8.93 3.65 -18.62
CA LYS A 61 8.30 4.97 -18.67
C LYS A 61 6.94 4.97 -17.99
N LEU A 62 6.57 6.11 -17.41
CA LEU A 62 5.22 6.33 -16.92
C LEU A 62 4.26 6.58 -18.09
N LEU A 63 3.09 5.96 -18.04
CA LEU A 63 2.04 6.13 -19.05
C LEU A 63 1.16 7.36 -18.80
N VAL A 64 1.22 7.92 -17.61
CA VAL A 64 0.47 9.10 -17.18
C VAL A 64 1.39 10.00 -16.35
N GLU A 65 0.96 11.23 -16.09
CA GLU A 65 1.68 12.09 -15.14
C GLU A 65 1.74 11.47 -13.75
N LYS A 66 2.87 11.65 -13.06
CA LYS A 66 3.08 11.10 -11.71
C LYS A 66 1.99 11.57 -10.73
N ASN A 67 1.51 12.80 -10.90
CA ASN A 67 0.49 13.40 -10.04
C ASN A 67 -0.84 12.64 -10.09
N GLU A 68 -1.21 12.06 -11.24
CA GLU A 68 -2.43 11.26 -11.38
C GLU A 68 -2.38 10.00 -10.50
N LEU A 69 -1.23 9.31 -10.46
CA LEU A 69 -1.02 8.12 -9.63
C LEU A 69 -0.85 8.46 -8.14
N GLN A 70 -0.32 9.64 -7.84
CA GLN A 70 -0.09 10.09 -6.45
C GLN A 70 -1.38 10.28 -5.69
N ILE A 71 -2.47 10.70 -6.34
CA ILE A 71 -3.77 10.89 -5.67
C ILE A 71 -4.24 9.55 -5.09
N ILE A 72 -4.22 8.49 -5.90
CA ILE A 72 -4.58 7.13 -5.47
C ILE A 72 -3.63 6.65 -4.36
N THR A 73 -2.31 6.80 -4.56
CA THR A 73 -1.28 6.39 -3.59
C THR A 73 -1.47 7.05 -2.21
N LYS A 74 -1.88 8.32 -2.17
CA LYS A 74 -2.13 9.03 -0.91
C LYS A 74 -3.29 8.41 -0.12
N ILE A 75 -4.34 7.96 -0.79
CA ILE A 75 -5.49 7.29 -0.14
C ILE A 75 -5.02 5.95 0.46
N GLU A 76 -4.21 5.19 -0.28
CA GLU A 76 -3.64 3.94 0.25
C GLU A 76 -2.79 4.18 1.50
N GLN A 77 -1.92 5.20 1.46
CA GLN A 77 -1.08 5.56 2.59
C GLN A 77 -1.90 6.00 3.80
N ARG A 78 -2.97 6.77 3.59
CA ARG A 78 -3.92 7.13 4.66
C ARG A 78 -4.56 5.90 5.29
N ALA A 79 -5.01 4.93 4.48
CA ALA A 79 -5.61 3.69 5.00
C ALA A 79 -4.60 2.85 5.80
N ARG A 80 -3.36 2.69 5.30
CA ARG A 80 -2.29 1.96 6.00
C ARG A 80 -1.91 2.65 7.31
N SER A 81 -1.72 3.97 7.28
CA SER A 81 -1.38 4.76 8.47
C SER A 81 -2.50 4.75 9.50
N TYR A 82 -3.75 4.86 9.06
CA TYR A 82 -4.90 4.82 9.96
C TYR A 82 -4.98 3.46 10.67
N LEU A 83 -4.89 2.35 9.92
CA LEU A 83 -4.85 1.02 10.53
C LEU A 83 -3.70 0.89 11.52
N ALA A 84 -2.49 1.31 11.15
CA ALA A 84 -1.32 1.24 12.02
C ALA A 84 -1.47 2.04 13.32
N ASN A 85 -2.17 3.18 13.29
CA ASN A 85 -2.39 4.03 14.47
C ASN A 85 -3.39 3.43 15.47
N TRP A 86 -4.34 2.62 14.99
CA TRP A 86 -5.43 2.07 15.80
C TRP A 86 -5.29 0.56 16.04
N SER A 87 -4.11 0.00 15.81
CA SER A 87 -3.89 -1.44 15.95
C SER A 87 -2.49 -1.78 16.42
N VAL A 88 -2.30 -3.04 16.77
CA VAL A 88 -0.99 -3.61 17.11
C VAL A 88 -0.56 -4.55 15.98
N PRO A 89 0.63 -4.39 15.38
CA PRO A 89 1.06 -5.25 14.28
C PRO A 89 1.28 -6.69 14.75
N PHE A 90 0.58 -7.62 14.12
CA PHE A 90 0.67 -9.07 14.35
C PHE A 90 1.51 -9.72 13.24
N ARG A 91 2.82 -9.70 13.43
CA ARG A 91 3.83 -10.01 12.38
C ARG A 91 3.76 -11.44 11.85
N ALA A 92 3.32 -12.41 12.66
CA ALA A 92 3.28 -13.82 12.26
C ALA A 92 2.40 -14.07 11.01
N VAL A 93 1.39 -13.23 10.78
CA VAL A 93 0.47 -13.36 9.62
C VAL A 93 0.26 -12.03 8.88
N ASN A 94 1.22 -11.10 8.98
CA ASN A 94 1.14 -9.77 8.34
C ASN A 94 -0.22 -9.07 8.53
N SER A 95 -0.75 -9.12 9.75
CA SER A 95 -2.08 -8.61 10.10
C SER A 95 -1.99 -7.62 11.26
N HIS A 96 -3.11 -6.98 11.60
CA HIS A 96 -3.20 -5.98 12.65
C HIS A 96 -4.24 -6.41 13.68
N PHE A 97 -3.86 -6.45 14.96
CA PHE A 97 -4.78 -6.74 16.04
C PHE A 97 -5.55 -5.49 16.43
N ILE A 98 -6.87 -5.59 16.48
CA ILE A 98 -7.77 -4.49 16.84
C ILE A 98 -8.70 -4.95 17.97
N PRO A 99 -8.77 -4.20 19.10
CA PRO A 99 -9.75 -4.43 20.14
C PRO A 99 -11.19 -4.28 19.65
N THR A 100 -12.09 -5.15 20.10
CA THR A 100 -13.52 -5.14 19.71
C THR A 100 -14.20 -3.81 20.00
N SER A 101 -13.76 -3.08 21.03
CA SER A 101 -14.32 -1.78 21.43
C SER A 101 -14.14 -0.68 20.39
N ILE A 102 -13.06 -0.71 19.60
CA ILE A 102 -12.76 0.31 18.58
C ILE A 102 -13.01 -0.19 17.15
N LEU A 103 -13.22 -1.50 16.98
CA LEU A 103 -13.41 -2.15 15.70
C LEU A 103 -14.47 -1.46 14.82
N PRO A 104 -15.68 -1.11 15.31
CA PRO A 104 -16.69 -0.46 14.46
C PRO A 104 -16.24 0.90 13.91
N SER A 105 -15.48 1.66 14.71
CA SER A 105 -14.93 2.97 14.29
C SER A 105 -13.86 2.79 13.21
N VAL A 106 -12.96 1.81 13.41
CA VAL A 106 -11.91 1.52 12.45
C VAL A 106 -12.49 1.03 11.13
N GLU A 107 -13.47 0.13 11.19
CA GLU A 107 -14.16 -0.41 10.01
C GLU A 107 -14.89 0.68 9.23
N ALA A 108 -15.64 1.55 9.91
CA ALA A 108 -16.34 2.66 9.28
C ALA A 108 -15.38 3.59 8.52
N HIS A 109 -14.26 3.98 9.13
CA HIS A 109 -13.30 4.87 8.48
C HIS A 109 -12.53 4.20 7.34
N LEU A 110 -12.18 2.91 7.47
CA LEU A 110 -11.58 2.16 6.36
C LEU A 110 -12.54 2.03 5.19
N LYS A 111 -13.85 1.91 5.45
CA LYS A 111 -14.89 1.89 4.41
C LYS A 111 -15.01 3.25 3.70
N GLU A 112 -14.96 4.36 4.43
CA GLU A 112 -14.92 5.71 3.83
C GLU A 112 -13.72 5.87 2.88
N LEU A 113 -12.53 5.43 3.31
CA LEU A 113 -11.32 5.45 2.49
C LEU A 113 -11.41 4.51 1.28
N GLN A 114 -12.07 3.36 1.43
CA GLN A 114 -12.33 2.43 0.33
C GLN A 114 -13.24 3.07 -0.73
N GLU A 115 -14.31 3.75 -0.31
CA GLU A 115 -15.20 4.47 -1.21
C GLU A 115 -14.49 5.64 -1.90
N GLU A 116 -13.66 6.40 -1.16
CA GLU A 116 -12.82 7.46 -1.72
C GLU A 116 -11.85 6.91 -2.78
N PHE A 117 -11.21 5.76 -2.47
CA PHE A 117 -10.29 5.08 -3.39
C PHE A 117 -10.98 4.68 -4.69
N PHE A 118 -12.13 3.99 -4.61
CA PHE A 118 -12.84 3.53 -5.82
C PHE A 118 -13.38 4.70 -6.65
N LYS A 119 -13.91 5.75 -6.01
CA LYS A 119 -14.30 6.99 -6.72
C LYS A 119 -13.11 7.61 -7.47
N CYS A 120 -11.93 7.63 -6.85
CA CYS A 120 -10.72 8.12 -7.49
C CYS A 120 -10.28 7.23 -8.67
N VAL A 121 -10.38 5.91 -8.52
CA VAL A 121 -10.07 4.94 -9.58
C VAL A 121 -11.04 5.10 -10.76
N ASP A 122 -12.34 5.21 -10.51
CA ASP A 122 -13.36 5.38 -11.56
C ASP A 122 -13.13 6.70 -12.33
N SER A 123 -12.80 7.77 -11.62
CA SER A 123 -12.43 9.06 -12.22
C SER A 123 -11.13 8.97 -13.04
N PHE A 124 -10.14 8.21 -12.57
CA PHE A 124 -8.90 7.97 -13.33
C PHE A 124 -9.16 7.16 -14.60
N VAL A 125 -9.92 6.06 -14.50
CA VAL A 125 -10.22 5.16 -15.63
C VAL A 125 -11.03 5.89 -16.70
N SER A 126 -12.04 6.69 -16.32
CA SER A 126 -12.86 7.43 -17.27
C SER A 126 -12.08 8.45 -18.09
N ARG A 127 -11.04 9.07 -17.51
CA ARG A 127 -10.15 10.04 -18.19
C ARG A 127 -8.88 9.41 -18.76
N PHE A 128 -8.67 8.11 -18.58
CA PHE A 128 -7.39 7.47 -18.90
C PHE A 128 -6.99 7.66 -20.37
N GLY A 129 -7.95 7.63 -21.29
CA GLY A 129 -7.71 7.87 -22.72
C GLY A 129 -7.12 9.25 -23.01
N ASP A 130 -7.56 10.27 -22.27
CA ASP A 130 -7.16 11.67 -22.50
C ASP A 130 -5.82 12.01 -21.83
N ILE A 131 -5.51 11.38 -20.70
CA ILE A 131 -4.30 11.66 -19.90
C ILE A 131 -3.11 10.75 -20.25
N LYS A 132 -3.33 9.71 -21.07
CA LYS A 132 -2.29 8.76 -21.45
C LYS A 132 -1.31 9.38 -22.45
N LYS A 133 -0.02 9.19 -22.18
CA LYS A 133 1.10 9.59 -23.04
C LYS A 133 1.47 8.54 -24.08
#